data_AF-A0A1F5L261-F1
#
_entry.id   AF-A0A1F5L261-F1
#
_cell.length_a   1.000
_cell.length_b   1.000
_cell.length_c   1.000
_cell.angle_alpha   90.00
_cell.angle_beta   90.00
_cell.angle_gamma   90.00
#
_symmetry.space_group_name_H-M   'P 1'
#
loop_
_entity.id
_entity.type
_entity.pdbx_description
1 polymer ?
#
loop_
_entity_poly.entity_id
_entity_poly.type
_entity_poly.pdbx_seq_one_letter_code
_entity_poly.pdbx_strand_id
1 'polypeptide(L)'
;MPNLPWEILNPIIRSLDPFQAKKAANALSFIDEDESHRLWRTIFKDDAWIKMALNCGSDPVLIGANLRTVTNSCQAKKGGKPLYIVLRANDWSGDTRYAGVTSLRRSLRTDHCYDQKNHEVTLPKLSWYNTANKKITVPKIKLNVKDIVFGAEIMELKGKTTRKLFEQNPLRSNFCFYSSGNICTLASPNIVGVGGSISQRDALTPICVLNLPSSRHQGKTWQFTIETPGCPPVKPILKNGKSGPIVEYRY
;
A
#
# COMPACT_ATOMS: atom_id res chain seq x y z
N MET A 1 -2.29 -16.44 -22.62
CA MET A 1 -3.72 -16.81 -22.52
C MET A 1 -4.48 -15.64 -21.91
N PRO A 2 -5.68 -15.31 -22.37
CA PRO A 2 -6.40 -14.13 -21.92
C PRO A 2 -6.90 -14.32 -20.47
N ASN A 3 -6.77 -13.26 -19.66
CA ASN A 3 -7.12 -13.22 -18.24
C ASN A 3 -8.64 -13.39 -18.04
N LEU A 4 -9.06 -14.61 -17.71
CA LEU A 4 -10.42 -14.85 -17.21
C LEU A 4 -10.59 -14.24 -15.80
N PRO A 5 -11.72 -13.57 -15.51
CA PRO A 5 -12.07 -13.14 -14.16
C PRO A 5 -12.09 -14.32 -13.17
N TRP A 6 -11.66 -14.08 -11.92
CA TRP A 6 -11.60 -15.12 -10.88
C TRP A 6 -12.95 -15.80 -10.60
N GLU A 7 -14.04 -15.05 -10.77
CA GLU A 7 -15.42 -15.54 -10.66
C GLU A 7 -15.73 -16.66 -11.67
N ILE A 8 -15.06 -16.65 -12.83
CA ILE A 8 -15.17 -17.68 -13.88
C ILE A 8 -14.12 -18.79 -13.68
N LEU A 9 -12.93 -18.45 -13.19
CA LEU A 9 -11.86 -19.43 -12.95
C LEU A 9 -12.15 -20.37 -11.77
N ASN A 10 -12.77 -19.89 -10.69
CA ASN A 10 -12.95 -20.67 -9.47
C ASN A 10 -13.85 -21.91 -9.66
N PRO A 11 -14.98 -21.86 -10.39
CA PRO A 11 -15.74 -23.06 -10.75
C PRO A 11 -14.94 -24.05 -11.60
N ILE A 12 -14.14 -23.55 -12.55
CA ILE A 12 -13.32 -24.37 -13.48
C ILE A 12 -12.21 -25.11 -12.72
N ILE A 13 -11.51 -24.43 -11.81
CA ILE A 13 -10.45 -25.04 -11.00
C ILE A 13 -11.01 -26.14 -10.09
N ARG A 14 -12.25 -25.98 -9.59
CA ARG A 14 -12.92 -26.95 -8.73
C ARG A 14 -13.39 -28.21 -9.47
N SER A 15 -13.57 -28.13 -10.79
CA SER A 15 -13.93 -29.27 -11.62
C SER A 15 -12.72 -30.05 -12.14
N LEU A 16 -11.50 -29.59 -11.87
CA LEU A 16 -10.27 -30.29 -12.27
C LEU A 16 -9.91 -31.37 -11.25
N ASP A 17 -9.28 -32.44 -11.72
CA ASP A 17 -8.65 -33.41 -10.84
C ASP A 17 -7.53 -32.76 -10.00
N PRO A 18 -7.17 -33.30 -8.83
CA PRO A 18 -6.21 -32.66 -7.92
C PRO A 18 -4.84 -32.34 -8.54
N PHE A 19 -4.36 -33.13 -9.50
CA PHE A 19 -3.07 -32.88 -10.16
C PHE A 19 -3.19 -31.76 -11.19
N GLN A 20 -4.31 -31.68 -11.93
CA GLN A 20 -4.57 -30.58 -12.84
C GLN A 20 -4.99 -29.29 -12.14
N ALA A 21 -5.70 -29.37 -11.01
CA ALA A 21 -5.97 -28.24 -10.14
C ALA A 21 -4.66 -27.65 -9.59
N LYS A 22 -3.70 -28.51 -9.22
CA LYS A 22 -2.34 -28.08 -8.83
C LYS A 22 -1.59 -27.44 -10.00
N LYS A 23 -1.64 -28.03 -11.20
CA LYS A 23 -1.01 -27.47 -12.41
C LYS A 23 -1.65 -26.15 -12.85
N ALA A 24 -2.97 -26.01 -12.73
CA ALA A 24 -3.73 -24.80 -13.00
C ALA A 24 -3.47 -23.72 -11.94
N ALA A 25 -3.43 -24.08 -10.65
CA ALA A 25 -3.06 -23.14 -9.59
C ALA A 25 -1.59 -22.69 -9.68
N ASN A 26 -0.71 -23.57 -10.17
CA ASN A 26 0.68 -23.23 -10.50
C ASN A 26 0.74 -22.31 -11.73
N ALA A 27 -0.05 -22.57 -12.78
CA ALA A 27 -0.16 -21.71 -13.96
C ALA A 27 -0.83 -20.36 -13.66
N LEU A 28 -1.70 -20.31 -12.65
CA LEU A 28 -2.34 -19.11 -12.10
C LEU A 28 -1.51 -18.46 -10.97
N SER A 29 -0.29 -18.99 -10.73
CA SER A 29 0.79 -18.37 -9.95
C SER A 29 0.43 -17.94 -8.52
N PHE A 30 -0.31 -18.75 -7.75
CA PHE A 30 -0.55 -18.46 -6.32
C PHE A 30 0.40 -19.20 -5.36
N ILE A 31 1.33 -20.01 -5.87
CA ILE A 31 1.96 -21.08 -5.06
C ILE A 31 3.40 -20.77 -4.63
N ASP A 32 4.18 -19.97 -5.37
CA ASP A 32 5.56 -19.60 -5.00
C ASP A 32 5.86 -18.10 -5.16
N GLU A 33 4.82 -17.27 -5.19
CA GLU A 33 5.03 -15.82 -5.30
C GLU A 33 5.48 -15.22 -3.97
N ASP A 34 6.46 -14.33 -4.06
CA ASP A 34 6.91 -13.45 -2.99
C ASP A 34 5.71 -12.78 -2.29
N GLU A 35 5.79 -12.60 -0.97
CA GLU A 35 4.77 -11.91 -0.17
C GLU A 35 4.35 -10.58 -0.81
N SER A 36 5.31 -9.82 -1.34
CA SER A 36 5.06 -8.56 -2.03
C SER A 36 4.12 -8.71 -3.24
N HIS A 37 4.36 -9.68 -4.13
CA HIS A 37 3.54 -9.92 -5.31
C HIS A 37 2.12 -10.30 -4.92
N ARG A 38 1.96 -11.13 -3.88
CA ARG A 38 0.63 -11.51 -3.35
C ARG A 38 -0.13 -10.29 -2.81
N LEU A 39 0.55 -9.38 -2.13
CA LEU A 39 -0.06 -8.13 -1.65
C LEU A 39 -0.58 -7.28 -2.81
N TRP A 40 0.24 -7.07 -3.84
CA TRP A 40 -0.15 -6.28 -5.02
C TRP A 40 -1.32 -6.91 -5.79
N ARG A 41 -1.31 -8.22 -6.03
CA ARG A 41 -2.41 -8.94 -6.68
C ARG A 41 -3.70 -9.04 -5.86
N THR A 42 -3.62 -8.79 -4.56
CA THR A 42 -4.82 -8.65 -3.73
C THR A 42 -5.57 -7.36 -4.05
N ILE A 43 -4.86 -6.33 -4.51
CA ILE A 43 -5.39 -5.00 -4.82
C ILE A 43 -5.71 -4.86 -6.32
N PHE A 44 -4.79 -5.33 -7.17
CA PHE A 44 -4.84 -5.20 -8.62
C PHE A 44 -5.23 -6.51 -9.28
N LYS A 45 -6.05 -6.46 -10.34
CA LYS A 45 -6.37 -7.64 -11.16
C LYS A 45 -5.36 -7.86 -12.29
N ASP A 46 -4.66 -6.80 -12.68
CA ASP A 46 -3.63 -6.78 -13.71
C ASP A 46 -2.60 -5.69 -13.38
N ASP A 47 -1.45 -5.74 -14.06
CA ASP A 47 -0.36 -4.79 -13.84
C ASP A 47 -0.45 -3.55 -14.76
N ALA A 48 -1.57 -3.27 -15.42
CA ALA A 48 -1.63 -2.25 -16.47
C ALA A 48 -1.28 -0.84 -15.95
N TRP A 49 -1.95 -0.40 -14.87
CA TRP A 49 -1.64 0.88 -14.24
C TRP A 49 -0.22 0.90 -13.64
N ILE A 50 0.22 -0.21 -13.05
CA ILE A 50 1.55 -0.31 -12.44
C ILE A 50 2.64 -0.18 -13.51
N LYS A 51 2.52 -0.89 -14.63
CA LYS A 51 3.44 -0.79 -15.78
C LYS A 51 3.48 0.63 -16.34
N MET A 52 2.32 1.28 -16.44
CA MET A 52 2.27 2.69 -16.85
C MET A 52 3.04 3.58 -15.88
N ALA A 53 2.81 3.47 -14.57
CA ALA A 53 3.54 4.25 -13.56
C ALA A 53 5.06 4.00 -13.61
N LEU A 54 5.48 2.74 -13.76
CA LEU A 54 6.89 2.38 -13.90
C LEU A 54 7.53 2.96 -15.18
N ASN A 55 6.80 2.97 -16.29
CA ASN A 55 7.26 3.52 -17.56
C ASN A 55 7.42 5.05 -17.48
N CYS A 56 6.63 5.72 -16.64
CA CYS A 56 6.78 7.15 -16.31
C CYS A 56 7.89 7.41 -15.29
N GLY A 57 8.69 6.40 -14.92
CA GLY A 57 9.78 6.55 -13.96
C GLY A 57 9.33 6.63 -12.50
N SER A 58 8.04 6.38 -12.21
CA SER A 58 7.52 6.31 -10.85
C SER A 58 7.87 4.97 -10.18
N ASP A 59 7.78 4.90 -8.86
CA ASP A 59 7.99 3.68 -8.08
C ASP A 59 6.87 3.50 -7.05
N PRO A 60 5.70 2.95 -7.46
CA PRO A 60 4.54 2.89 -6.60
C PRO A 60 4.81 2.13 -5.30
N VAL A 61 4.27 2.65 -4.20
CA VAL A 61 4.45 2.07 -2.86
C VAL A 61 3.12 1.98 -2.13
N LEU A 62 2.89 0.82 -1.51
CA LEU A 62 1.80 0.60 -0.56
C LEU A 62 2.32 0.86 0.84
N ILE A 63 1.60 1.63 1.66
CA ILE A 63 1.97 1.96 3.04
C ILE A 63 0.78 1.66 3.94
N GLY A 64 0.99 0.94 5.03
CA GLY A 64 -0.07 0.64 5.99
C GLY A 64 0.40 -0.23 7.14
N ALA A 65 -0.43 -0.33 8.17
CA ALA A 65 -0.20 -1.28 9.26
C ALA A 65 -0.50 -2.70 8.75
N ASN A 66 0.21 -3.71 9.25
CA ASN A 66 -0.14 -5.12 9.03
C ASN A 66 -0.20 -5.56 7.55
N LEU A 67 0.61 -5.00 6.64
CA LEU A 67 0.57 -5.39 5.21
C LEU A 67 0.85 -6.89 5.01
N ARG A 68 1.71 -7.48 5.85
CA ARG A 68 2.02 -8.93 5.88
C ARG A 68 0.82 -9.81 6.27
N THR A 69 -0.20 -9.25 6.90
CA THR A 69 -1.43 -10.02 7.23
C THR A 69 -2.26 -10.34 5.99
N VAL A 70 -2.10 -9.55 4.92
CA VAL A 70 -2.70 -9.82 3.62
C VAL A 70 -2.12 -11.11 3.02
N THR A 71 -0.82 -11.36 3.23
CA THR A 71 -0.05 -12.43 2.58
C THR A 71 -0.04 -13.72 3.38
N ASN A 72 -0.05 -13.64 4.72
CA ASN A 72 0.26 -14.77 5.62
C ASN A 72 -0.98 -15.41 6.26
N SER A 73 -2.12 -15.29 5.60
CA SER A 73 -3.46 -15.33 6.18
C SER A 73 -3.75 -16.51 7.12
N CYS A 74 -4.03 -16.18 8.38
CA CYS A 74 -4.66 -17.08 9.35
C CYS A 74 -5.63 -16.38 10.34
N GLN A 75 -5.79 -15.06 10.28
CA GLN A 75 -6.44 -14.31 11.38
C GLN A 75 -7.36 -13.17 10.94
N ALA A 76 -8.08 -13.29 9.82
CA ALA A 76 -9.24 -12.42 9.62
C ALA A 76 -10.34 -12.82 10.61
N LYS A 77 -10.30 -12.29 11.84
CA LYS A 77 -11.38 -12.44 12.83
C LYS A 77 -12.70 -12.03 12.15
N LYS A 78 -13.78 -12.80 12.35
CA LYS A 78 -15.13 -12.41 11.89
C LYS A 78 -15.42 -10.99 12.40
N GLY A 79 -15.79 -10.07 11.50
CA GLY A 79 -16.02 -8.66 11.83
C GLY A 79 -14.77 -7.76 11.88
N GLY A 80 -13.61 -8.23 11.39
CA GLY A 80 -12.38 -7.43 11.36
C GLY A 80 -12.55 -6.08 10.66
N LYS A 81 -11.97 -5.03 11.27
CA LYS A 81 -11.95 -3.67 10.72
C LYS A 81 -11.26 -3.68 9.35
N PRO A 82 -11.70 -2.84 8.39
CA PRO A 82 -11.02 -2.73 7.10
C PRO A 82 -9.55 -2.35 7.28
N LEU A 83 -8.69 -2.97 6.48
CA LEU A 83 -7.27 -2.62 6.40
C LEU A 83 -7.14 -1.28 5.68
N TYR A 84 -6.47 -0.31 6.30
CA TYR A 84 -6.24 1.00 5.70
C TYR A 84 -4.84 1.04 5.08
N ILE A 85 -4.78 1.29 3.77
CA ILE A 85 -3.54 1.33 2.99
C ILE A 85 -3.53 2.65 2.23
N VAL A 86 -2.37 3.29 2.15
CA VAL A 86 -2.10 4.39 1.22
C VAL A 86 -1.35 3.82 0.02
N LEU A 87 -1.80 4.13 -1.19
CA LEU A 87 -1.05 3.93 -2.42
C LEU A 87 -0.47 5.27 -2.87
N ARG A 88 0.85 5.36 -2.87
CA ARG A 88 1.62 6.49 -3.44
C ARG A 88 2.16 6.05 -4.78
N ALA A 89 2.03 6.90 -5.80
CA ALA A 89 2.64 6.65 -7.10
C ALA A 89 4.15 6.92 -7.07
N ASN A 90 4.59 7.87 -6.23
CA ASN A 90 5.97 8.39 -6.23
C ASN A 90 6.34 8.95 -7.61
N ASP A 91 5.40 9.70 -8.17
CA ASP A 91 5.46 10.24 -9.51
C ASP A 91 5.83 11.73 -9.46
N TRP A 92 7.07 12.03 -9.84
CA TRP A 92 7.57 13.41 -9.90
C TRP A 92 7.19 14.14 -11.19
N SER A 93 6.88 13.43 -12.28
CA SER A 93 6.47 14.05 -13.54
C SER A 93 5.01 14.45 -13.54
N GLY A 94 4.18 13.77 -12.73
CA GLY A 94 2.74 13.98 -12.66
C GLY A 94 1.96 13.20 -13.73
N ASP A 95 2.60 12.28 -14.44
CA ASP A 95 1.98 11.47 -15.49
C ASP A 95 0.87 10.55 -14.94
N THR A 96 1.06 9.99 -13.76
CA THR A 96 0.05 9.18 -13.07
C THR A 96 -1.15 10.01 -12.66
N ARG A 97 -0.94 11.29 -12.31
CA ARG A 97 -2.02 12.26 -12.09
C ARG A 97 -2.77 12.55 -13.38
N TYR A 98 -2.06 12.72 -14.49
CA TYR A 98 -2.67 12.97 -15.81
C TYR A 98 -3.50 11.78 -16.30
N ALA A 99 -2.98 10.54 -16.14
CA ALA A 99 -3.72 9.32 -16.43
C ALA A 99 -4.97 9.15 -15.54
N GLY A 100 -4.95 9.78 -14.37
CA GLY A 100 -6.07 9.96 -13.47
C GLY A 100 -6.53 8.68 -12.76
N VAL A 101 -7.47 8.86 -11.83
CA VAL A 101 -8.01 7.76 -11.01
C VAL A 101 -8.76 6.71 -11.83
N THR A 102 -9.24 7.06 -13.03
CA THR A 102 -9.95 6.13 -13.93
C THR A 102 -9.03 5.01 -14.41
N SER A 103 -7.80 5.33 -14.80
CA SER A 103 -6.82 4.32 -15.23
C SER A 103 -6.47 3.36 -14.09
N LEU A 104 -6.26 3.91 -12.90
CA LEU A 104 -6.04 3.13 -11.68
C LEU A 104 -7.21 2.18 -11.43
N ARG A 105 -8.44 2.71 -11.38
CA ARG A 105 -9.66 1.93 -11.09
C ARG A 105 -9.87 0.79 -12.07
N ARG A 106 -9.54 0.97 -13.36
CA ARG A 106 -9.63 -0.10 -14.35
C ARG A 106 -8.69 -1.26 -14.05
N SER A 107 -7.57 -1.04 -13.37
CA SER A 107 -6.57 -2.06 -13.02
C SER A 107 -6.82 -2.68 -11.63
N LEU A 108 -7.68 -2.06 -10.80
CA LEU A 108 -8.08 -2.62 -9.51
C LEU A 108 -8.99 -3.85 -9.71
N ARG A 109 -9.06 -4.69 -8.67
CA ARG A 109 -10.02 -5.80 -8.65
C ARG A 109 -11.48 -5.33 -8.76
N THR A 110 -12.33 -6.25 -9.21
CA THR A 110 -13.77 -6.05 -9.39
C THR A 110 -14.47 -5.70 -8.07
N ASP A 111 -15.69 -5.17 -8.17
CA ASP A 111 -16.57 -4.80 -7.05
C ASP A 111 -16.01 -3.75 -6.09
N HIS A 112 -15.09 -2.92 -6.57
CA HIS A 112 -14.58 -1.80 -5.80
C HIS A 112 -15.54 -0.61 -5.86
N CYS A 113 -15.60 0.15 -4.76
CA CYS A 113 -16.33 1.41 -4.69
C CYS A 113 -15.37 2.56 -4.47
N TYR A 114 -15.50 3.64 -5.25
CA TYR A 114 -14.68 4.83 -5.13
C TYR A 114 -15.44 5.94 -4.39
N ASP A 115 -14.90 6.36 -3.25
CA ASP A 115 -15.34 7.53 -2.52
C ASP A 115 -14.55 8.76 -3.03
N GLN A 116 -15.19 9.55 -3.89
CA GLN A 116 -14.57 10.74 -4.47
C GLN A 116 -14.28 11.82 -3.43
N LYS A 117 -15.03 11.90 -2.33
CA LYS A 117 -14.85 12.94 -1.31
C LYS A 117 -13.56 12.72 -0.51
N ASN A 118 -13.26 11.46 -0.18
CA ASN A 118 -12.07 11.11 0.59
C ASN A 118 -10.92 10.59 -0.29
N HIS A 119 -11.16 10.41 -1.59
CA HIS A 119 -10.26 9.74 -2.55
C HIS A 119 -9.81 8.36 -2.04
N GLU A 120 -10.79 7.60 -1.55
CA GLU A 120 -10.58 6.24 -1.04
C GLU A 120 -11.27 5.23 -1.96
N VAL A 121 -10.56 4.20 -2.39
CA VAL A 121 -11.15 3.02 -3.02
C VAL A 121 -11.36 1.95 -1.96
N THR A 122 -12.56 1.41 -1.93
CA THR A 122 -12.91 0.30 -1.06
C THR A 122 -12.94 -0.99 -1.85
N LEU A 123 -12.04 -1.93 -1.55
CA LEU A 123 -12.02 -3.28 -2.11
C LEU A 123 -12.75 -4.26 -1.18
N PRO A 124 -13.55 -5.19 -1.74
CA PRO A 124 -14.31 -6.13 -0.94
C PRO A 124 -13.40 -7.13 -0.21
N LYS A 125 -13.99 -7.82 0.78
CA LYS A 125 -13.34 -8.95 1.45
C LYS A 125 -13.14 -10.07 0.43
N LEU A 126 -11.96 -10.68 0.42
CA LEU A 126 -11.65 -11.80 -0.46
C LEU A 126 -11.44 -13.08 0.35
N SER A 127 -11.80 -14.23 -0.22
CA SER A 127 -11.57 -15.53 0.40
C SER A 127 -11.33 -16.59 -0.66
N TRP A 128 -10.32 -17.44 -0.44
CA TRP A 128 -9.99 -18.55 -1.31
C TRP A 128 -9.36 -19.67 -0.49
N TYR A 129 -9.14 -20.84 -1.09
CA TYR A 129 -8.42 -21.94 -0.46
C TYR A 129 -7.03 -22.04 -1.10
N ASN A 130 -6.00 -22.27 -0.29
CA ASN A 130 -4.67 -22.56 -0.80
C ASN A 130 -4.52 -24.06 -1.12
N THR A 131 -3.34 -24.46 -1.60
CA THR A 131 -2.99 -25.85 -1.93
C THR A 131 -3.06 -26.81 -0.74
N ALA A 132 -2.86 -26.31 0.48
CA ALA A 132 -3.03 -27.07 1.71
C ALA A 132 -4.50 -27.14 2.18
N ASN A 133 -5.45 -26.78 1.31
CA ASN A 133 -6.89 -26.69 1.60
C ASN A 133 -7.23 -25.78 2.80
N LYS A 134 -6.35 -24.83 3.11
CA LYS A 134 -6.56 -23.83 4.15
C LYS A 134 -7.28 -22.63 3.56
N LYS A 135 -8.40 -22.24 4.18
CA LYS A 135 -9.12 -21.02 3.82
C LYS A 135 -8.27 -19.80 4.15
N ILE A 136 -7.87 -19.08 3.11
CA ILE A 136 -7.28 -17.76 3.16
C ILE A 136 -8.40 -16.72 3.09
N THR A 137 -8.27 -15.67 3.89
CA THR A 137 -9.22 -14.56 3.88
C THR A 137 -8.48 -13.25 4.05
N VAL A 138 -8.66 -12.34 3.10
CA VAL A 138 -8.20 -10.96 3.17
C VAL A 138 -9.37 -10.09 3.62
N PRO A 139 -9.21 -9.23 4.64
CA PRO A 139 -10.25 -8.30 5.05
C PRO A 139 -10.56 -7.29 3.94
N LYS A 140 -11.67 -6.55 4.12
CA LYS A 140 -11.97 -5.38 3.30
C LYS A 140 -10.78 -4.41 3.31
N ILE A 141 -10.38 -3.88 2.16
CA ILE A 141 -9.27 -2.90 2.07
C ILE A 141 -9.87 -1.53 1.76
N LYS A 142 -9.41 -0.51 2.49
CA LYS A 142 -9.59 0.91 2.16
C LYS A 142 -8.25 1.44 1.65
N LEU A 143 -8.18 1.70 0.36
CA LEU A 143 -7.02 2.18 -0.36
C LEU A 143 -7.14 3.69 -0.58
N ASN A 144 -6.34 4.49 0.11
CA ASN A 144 -6.24 5.92 -0.16
C ASN A 144 -5.40 6.13 -1.43
N VAL A 145 -5.95 6.87 -2.39
CA VAL A 145 -5.35 7.12 -3.70
C VAL A 145 -5.23 8.63 -3.99
N LYS A 146 -5.29 9.46 -2.94
CA LYS A 146 -5.27 10.94 -3.06
C LYS A 146 -4.05 11.46 -3.82
N ASP A 147 -2.90 10.81 -3.62
CA ASP A 147 -1.64 11.12 -4.33
C ASP A 147 -1.79 11.01 -5.85
N ILE A 148 -2.47 9.97 -6.32
CA ILE A 148 -2.69 9.72 -7.76
C ILE A 148 -3.70 10.70 -8.34
N VAL A 149 -4.58 11.28 -7.51
CA VAL A 149 -5.58 12.25 -7.95
C VAL A 149 -4.98 13.66 -8.08
N PHE A 150 -4.11 14.05 -7.15
CA PHE A 150 -3.63 15.44 -7.06
C PHE A 150 -2.13 15.62 -7.29
N GLY A 151 -1.33 14.56 -7.29
CA GLY A 151 0.14 14.66 -7.32
C GLY A 151 0.67 15.44 -6.11
N ALA A 152 0.14 15.15 -4.91
CA ALA A 152 0.41 15.96 -3.74
C ALA A 152 1.65 15.45 -2.99
N GLU A 153 2.70 16.28 -2.88
CA GLU A 153 3.89 15.94 -2.08
C GLU A 153 3.53 15.62 -0.63
N ILE A 154 2.61 16.41 -0.07
CA ILE A 154 2.07 16.29 1.29
C ILE A 154 0.64 15.74 1.25
N MET A 155 0.37 14.70 2.05
CA MET A 155 -0.96 14.13 2.18
C MET A 155 -1.64 14.60 3.46
N GLU A 156 -2.68 15.41 3.30
CA GLU A 156 -3.52 15.77 4.44
C GLU A 156 -4.45 14.59 4.82
N LEU A 157 -4.31 14.10 6.06
CA LEU A 157 -5.12 13.05 6.69
C LEU A 157 -5.54 13.44 8.11
N LYS A 158 -6.78 13.14 8.49
CA LYS A 158 -7.21 13.27 9.89
C LYS A 158 -6.34 12.41 10.79
N GLY A 159 -5.96 12.89 11.98
CA GLY A 159 -5.09 12.14 12.91
C GLY A 159 -5.58 10.71 13.24
N LYS A 160 -6.89 10.51 13.37
CA LYS A 160 -7.50 9.17 13.54
C LYS A 160 -7.22 8.24 12.35
N THR A 161 -7.13 8.77 11.13
CA THR A 161 -6.83 8.04 9.90
C THR A 161 -5.33 7.79 9.77
N THR A 162 -4.48 8.79 10.02
CA THR A 162 -3.01 8.66 10.06
C THR A 162 -2.60 7.50 10.97
N ARG A 163 -3.18 7.45 12.18
CA ARG A 163 -2.93 6.40 13.17
C ARG A 163 -3.34 4.98 12.73
N LYS A 164 -4.12 4.80 11.65
CA LYS A 164 -4.43 3.47 11.08
C LYS A 164 -3.30 2.91 10.23
N LEU A 165 -2.36 3.76 9.80
CA LEU A 165 -1.18 3.34 9.05
C LEU A 165 -0.10 2.72 9.95
N PHE A 166 -0.30 2.71 11.27
CA PHE A 166 0.69 2.25 12.24
C PHE A 166 0.13 1.19 13.19
N GLU A 167 0.96 0.18 13.46
CA GLU A 167 0.79 -0.74 14.57
C GLU A 167 1.13 -0.04 15.90
N GLN A 168 0.54 -0.52 16.99
CA GLN A 168 0.77 0.00 18.33
C GLN A 168 1.76 -0.90 19.06
N ASN A 169 2.79 -0.31 19.67
CA ASN A 169 3.75 -0.94 20.58
C ASN A 169 4.48 -2.19 20.02
N PRO A 170 5.63 -2.01 19.33
CA PRO A 170 6.27 -0.73 19.01
C PRO A 170 5.52 0.03 17.91
N LEU A 171 5.67 1.36 17.88
CA LEU A 171 5.16 2.15 16.76
C LEU A 171 5.93 1.80 15.48
N ARG A 172 5.23 1.20 14.52
CA ARG A 172 5.78 0.82 13.22
C ARG A 172 4.72 0.83 12.14
N SER A 173 5.15 0.96 10.90
CA SER A 173 4.33 0.76 9.71
C SER A 173 4.97 -0.30 8.81
N ASN A 174 4.26 -0.75 7.79
CA ASN A 174 4.86 -1.51 6.71
C ASN A 174 4.75 -0.72 5.41
N PHE A 175 5.71 -0.93 4.53
CA PHE A 175 5.64 -0.45 3.18
C PHE A 175 6.11 -1.52 2.20
N CYS A 176 5.61 -1.48 0.98
CA CYS A 176 5.99 -2.40 -0.09
C CYS A 176 6.08 -1.59 -1.38
N PHE A 177 7.30 -1.35 -1.86
CA PHE A 177 7.47 -0.84 -3.22
C PHE A 177 7.13 -1.97 -4.19
N TYR A 178 6.53 -1.64 -5.33
CA TYR A 178 6.30 -2.66 -6.36
C TYR A 178 7.63 -3.26 -6.84
N SER A 179 8.67 -2.43 -6.94
CA SER A 179 9.98 -2.85 -7.44
C SER A 179 10.86 -3.58 -6.42
N SER A 180 10.62 -3.45 -5.11
CA SER A 180 11.51 -4.02 -4.09
C SER A 180 11.34 -5.52 -3.89
N GLY A 181 10.23 -6.08 -4.39
CA GLY A 181 9.89 -7.48 -4.20
C GLY A 181 9.81 -7.88 -2.73
N ASN A 182 9.66 -6.95 -1.78
CA ASN A 182 9.66 -7.27 -0.35
C ASN A 182 8.78 -6.28 0.44
N ILE A 183 8.07 -6.78 1.44
CA ILE A 183 7.36 -5.95 2.42
C ILE A 183 8.35 -5.53 3.52
N CYS A 184 8.65 -4.25 3.60
CA CYS A 184 9.57 -3.70 4.59
C CYS A 184 8.84 -3.19 5.83
N THR A 185 9.53 -3.20 6.97
CA THR A 185 9.04 -2.60 8.21
C THR A 185 9.68 -1.22 8.39
N LEU A 186 8.84 -0.22 8.60
CA LEU A 186 9.24 1.14 8.94
C LEU A 186 9.19 1.32 10.46
N ALA A 187 10.36 1.48 11.09
CA ALA A 187 10.50 1.69 12.53
C ALA A 187 10.68 3.17 12.90
N SER A 188 10.53 3.49 14.18
CA SER A 188 10.63 4.84 14.79
C SER A 188 11.74 5.75 14.23
N PRO A 189 13.00 5.32 14.01
CA PRO A 189 14.05 6.21 13.48
C PRO A 189 13.75 6.78 12.09
N ASN A 190 12.85 6.14 11.34
CA ASN A 190 12.42 6.55 10.00
C ASN A 190 10.99 7.14 9.98
N ILE A 191 10.41 7.38 11.16
CA ILE A 191 9.12 8.04 11.35
C ILE A 191 9.42 9.32 12.12
N VAL A 192 9.35 10.46 11.46
CA VAL A 192 9.83 11.75 12.01
C VAL A 192 8.66 12.71 12.14
N GLY A 193 8.65 13.54 13.18
CA GLY A 193 7.70 14.62 13.36
C GLY A 193 8.33 15.81 14.04
N VAL A 194 7.51 16.55 14.80
CA VAL A 194 7.99 17.68 15.60
C VAL A 194 8.92 17.16 16.69
N GLY A 195 10.12 17.73 16.78
CA GLY A 195 11.12 17.33 17.77
C GLY A 195 11.88 16.03 17.45
N GLY A 196 11.74 15.48 16.25
CA GLY A 196 12.57 14.37 15.75
C GLY A 196 11.81 13.05 15.57
N SER A 197 12.46 11.92 15.87
CA SER A 197 11.89 10.58 15.68
C SER A 197 10.69 10.31 16.58
N ILE A 198 9.65 9.70 16.02
CA ILE A 198 8.39 9.39 16.69
C ILE A 198 8.39 7.93 17.13
N SER A 199 8.32 7.71 18.45
CA SER A 199 8.11 6.38 19.04
C SER A 199 6.68 6.18 19.58
N GLN A 200 5.90 7.25 19.71
CA GLN A 200 4.56 7.23 20.30
C GLN A 200 3.50 7.70 19.30
N ARG A 201 2.31 7.08 19.37
CA ARG A 201 1.21 7.29 18.41
C ARG A 201 0.64 8.71 18.40
N ASP A 202 0.68 9.41 19.54
CA ASP A 202 0.13 10.76 19.63
C ASP A 202 1.05 11.81 19.01
N ALA A 203 2.36 11.53 18.95
CA ALA A 203 3.35 12.37 18.26
C ALA A 203 3.31 12.24 16.72
N LEU A 204 2.43 11.42 16.15
CA LEU A 204 2.14 11.39 14.69
C LEU A 204 1.39 12.65 14.21
N THR A 205 0.93 13.50 15.12
CA THR A 205 0.18 14.72 14.85
C THR A 205 0.89 15.92 15.47
N PRO A 206 0.85 17.11 14.86
CA PRO A 206 0.05 17.48 13.68
C PRO A 206 0.67 17.06 12.34
N ILE A 207 1.95 16.68 12.33
CA ILE A 207 2.70 16.31 11.13
C ILE A 207 3.62 15.13 11.41
N CYS A 208 3.78 14.25 10.44
CA CYS A 208 4.87 13.28 10.40
C CYS A 208 5.35 13.04 8.97
N VAL A 209 6.60 12.61 8.83
CA VAL A 209 7.20 12.18 7.57
C VAL A 209 7.73 10.76 7.71
N LEU A 210 7.47 9.95 6.69
CA LEU A 210 7.95 8.58 6.58
C LEU A 210 9.14 8.56 5.62
N ASN A 211 10.29 8.19 6.13
CA ASN A 211 11.51 8.02 5.35
C ASN A 211 11.58 6.56 4.87
N LEU A 212 11.20 6.30 3.62
CA LEU A 212 11.07 4.97 3.02
C LEU A 212 12.31 4.65 2.17
N PRO A 213 13.24 3.81 2.64
CA PRO A 213 14.38 3.38 1.83
C PRO A 213 13.91 2.55 0.64
N SER A 214 14.33 2.91 -0.58
CA SER A 214 14.09 2.09 -1.78
C SER A 214 15.32 1.25 -2.08
N SER A 215 15.12 -0.05 -2.31
CA SER A 215 16.18 -0.96 -2.74
C SER A 215 16.55 -0.77 -4.21
N ARG A 216 15.60 -0.34 -5.05
CA ARG A 216 15.81 -0.10 -6.49
C ARG A 216 16.73 1.09 -6.73
N HIS A 217 16.59 2.12 -5.91
CA HIS A 217 17.36 3.35 -6.03
C HIS A 217 18.39 3.40 -4.91
N GLN A 218 19.52 2.71 -5.08
CA GLN A 218 20.60 2.62 -4.08
C GLN A 218 20.89 4.01 -3.47
N GLY A 219 20.71 4.11 -2.15
CA GLY A 219 20.93 5.34 -1.38
C GLY A 219 19.82 6.40 -1.44
N LYS A 220 18.74 6.20 -2.21
CA LYS A 220 17.58 7.09 -2.21
C LYS A 220 16.57 6.67 -1.14
N THR A 221 16.13 7.67 -0.38
CA THR A 221 15.03 7.57 0.57
C THR A 221 13.86 8.38 0.03
N TRP A 222 12.72 7.72 -0.17
CA TRP A 222 11.48 8.41 -0.49
C TRP A 222 10.87 9.00 0.76
N GLN A 223 10.39 10.24 0.67
CA GLN A 223 9.74 10.90 1.80
C GLN A 223 8.24 10.99 1.56
N PHE A 224 7.47 10.60 2.57
CA PHE A 224 6.03 10.73 2.56
C PHE A 224 5.55 11.54 3.76
N THR A 225 5.21 12.80 3.52
CA THR A 225 4.71 13.71 4.55
C THR A 225 3.21 13.60 4.70
N ILE A 226 2.76 13.47 5.94
CA ILE A 226 1.36 13.40 6.35
C ILE A 226 1.09 14.53 7.34
N GLU A 227 0.10 15.35 7.05
CA GLU A 227 -0.34 16.45 7.90
C GLU A 227 -1.80 16.27 8.32
N THR A 228 -2.13 16.72 9.53
CA THR A 228 -3.52 16.88 9.93
C THR A 228 -4.12 18.17 9.38
N PRO A 229 -5.41 18.21 9.04
CA PRO A 229 -6.07 19.46 8.64
C PRO A 229 -5.85 20.55 9.69
N GLY A 230 -5.42 21.74 9.25
CA GLY A 230 -5.06 22.84 10.14
C GLY A 230 -3.72 22.67 10.86
N CYS A 231 -2.80 21.89 10.30
CA CYS A 231 -1.43 21.81 10.81
C CYS A 231 -0.83 23.23 10.91
N PRO A 232 -0.29 23.64 12.08
CA PRO A 232 0.39 24.92 12.19
C PRO A 232 1.62 24.96 11.27
N PRO A 233 2.10 26.17 10.92
CA PRO A 233 3.35 26.31 10.18
C PRO A 233 4.50 25.62 10.92
N VAL A 234 5.24 24.79 10.19
CA VAL A 234 6.43 24.09 10.68
C VAL A 234 7.55 24.19 9.65
N LYS A 235 8.79 24.19 10.12
CA LYS A 235 9.99 24.19 9.28
C LYS A 235 10.64 22.80 9.30
N PRO A 236 10.88 22.18 8.13
CA PRO A 236 11.62 20.92 8.06
C PRO A 236 13.10 21.16 8.34
N ILE A 237 13.71 20.30 9.15
CA ILE A 237 15.14 20.22 9.38
C ILE A 237 15.68 19.03 8.57
N LEU A 238 16.60 19.31 7.65
CA LEU A 238 17.20 18.30 6.78
C LEU A 238 18.50 17.77 7.38
N LYS A 239 18.79 16.49 7.16
CA LYS A 239 19.98 15.81 7.70
C LYS A 239 21.30 16.57 7.45
N ASN A 240 21.46 17.16 6.26
CA ASN A 240 22.67 17.92 5.89
C ASN A 240 22.45 19.45 5.92
N GLY A 241 21.40 19.93 6.59
CA GLY A 241 21.04 21.35 6.70
C GLY A 241 20.51 22.01 5.42
N LYS A 242 20.99 21.61 4.24
CA LYS A 242 20.58 22.15 2.93
C LYS A 242 19.89 21.13 2.04
N SER A 243 20.22 19.85 2.20
CA SER A 243 19.70 18.76 1.37
C SER A 243 19.61 17.46 2.18
N GLY A 244 18.93 16.47 1.60
CA GLY A 244 18.76 15.15 2.21
C GLY A 244 17.42 15.00 2.93
N PRO A 245 17.22 13.88 3.63
CA PRO A 245 15.95 13.57 4.26
C PRO A 245 15.68 14.50 5.44
N ILE A 246 14.41 14.80 5.64
CA ILE A 246 13.87 15.44 6.83
C ILE A 246 14.11 14.52 8.05
N VAL A 247 14.74 15.09 9.08
CA VAL A 247 15.07 14.42 10.34
C VAL A 247 14.28 14.97 11.53
N GLU A 248 13.69 16.15 11.39
CA GLU A 248 12.87 16.81 12.41
C GLU A 248 12.00 17.90 11.77
N TYR A 249 10.86 18.21 12.39
CA TYR A 249 10.15 19.48 12.18
C TYR A 249 10.25 20.39 13.42
N ARG A 250 10.27 21.70 13.22
CA ARG A 250 10.22 22.72 14.29
C ARG A 250 9.12 23.73 14.02
N TYR A 251 8.53 24.29 15.09
CA TYR A 251 7.65 25.45 14.99
C TYR A 251 8.46 26.73 14.69
#